data_AF-A0A7X8XVJ4-F1
#
_entry.id   AF-A0A7X8XVJ4-F1
#
_cell.length_a   1.000
_cell.length_b   1.000
_cell.length_c   1.000
_cell.angle_alpha   90.00
_cell.angle_beta   90.00
_cell.angle_gamma   90.00
#
_symmetry.space_group_name_H-M   'P 1'
#
loop_
_entity.id
_entity.type
_entity.pdbx_description
1 polymer ?
#
loop_
_entity_poly.entity_id
_entity_poly.type
_entity_poly.pdbx_seq_one_letter_code
_entity_poly.pdbx_strand_id
1 'polypeptide(L)'
;MEKSIFLFFILLLTNTFVFCQEDKDSLADNYIYPPNSYNNFDGLTPKESWDIHKAAYIKQLKAKGVTGKEYKKSLNEYEKQKADFLTRVEEQNRIAEVQRKKNEEQRAKNKIQREKNEKQRTKNEIQREKNEEIRKKYQKWIDNTEEILSKNIIISSQIDNSKPISFTVTSNKTLYLGIRAHVKSGTTLIEIFNPKGNKEGELSLKSQLGSNNRESEYTSGAFDKTISTTEVGEWQIKISSQKSNGNVAMSVRQSIKSVMNE
;
A
#
# COMPACT_ATOMS: atom_id res chain seq x y z
N MET A 1 -26.55 -7.65 12.57
CA MET A 1 -27.14 -6.56 11.78
C MET A 1 -27.04 -5.20 12.49
N GLU A 2 -26.95 -5.17 13.83
CA GLU A 2 -26.94 -3.93 14.62
C GLU A 2 -25.61 -3.13 14.59
N LYS A 3 -24.46 -3.79 14.39
CA LYS A 3 -23.15 -3.10 14.37
C LYS A 3 -22.89 -2.29 13.10
N SER A 4 -23.57 -2.61 11.99
CA SER A 4 -23.43 -1.88 10.72
C SER A 4 -24.24 -0.58 10.70
N ILE A 5 -25.34 -0.52 11.45
CA ILE A 5 -26.17 0.69 11.57
C ILE A 5 -25.44 1.77 12.37
N PHE A 6 -24.69 1.36 13.40
CA PHE A 6 -23.93 2.29 14.24
C PHE A 6 -22.77 2.98 13.48
N LEU A 7 -22.12 2.26 12.56
CA LEU A 7 -21.05 2.80 11.73
C LEU A 7 -21.57 3.77 10.66
N PHE A 8 -22.79 3.55 10.15
CA PHE A 8 -23.45 4.46 9.21
C PHE A 8 -23.87 5.78 9.88
N PHE A 9 -24.28 5.74 11.14
CA PHE A 9 -24.62 6.95 11.92
C PHE A 9 -23.41 7.84 12.23
N ILE A 10 -22.24 7.24 12.51
CA ILE A 10 -20.99 7.99 12.76
C ILE A 10 -20.46 8.63 11.46
N LEU A 11 -20.64 7.97 10.30
CA LEU A 11 -20.29 8.52 8.98
C LEU A 11 -21.23 9.64 8.51
N LEU A 12 -22.50 9.63 8.94
CA LEU A 12 -23.44 10.73 8.71
C LEU A 12 -23.17 11.94 9.62
N LEU A 13 -22.81 11.71 10.89
CA LEU A 13 -22.48 12.81 11.82
C LEU A 13 -21.15 13.53 11.53
N THR A 14 -20.26 12.91 10.73
CA THR A 14 -19.01 13.55 10.30
C THR A 14 -19.12 14.25 8.95
N ASN A 15 -20.24 14.14 8.24
CA ASN A 15 -20.51 14.81 6.97
C ASN A 15 -21.52 15.97 7.04
N THR A 16 -22.12 16.24 8.20
CA THR A 16 -23.10 17.33 8.36
C THR A 16 -22.49 18.74 8.37
N PHE A 17 -21.17 18.88 8.21
CA PHE A 17 -20.53 20.20 8.10
C PHE A 17 -20.32 20.72 6.67
N VAL A 18 -20.77 19.99 5.63
CA VAL A 18 -20.50 20.37 4.23
C VAL A 18 -21.74 20.89 3.46
N PHE A 19 -22.97 20.78 3.98
CA PHE A 19 -24.17 21.32 3.30
C PHE A 19 -25.25 21.89 4.23
N CYS A 20 -24.85 22.52 5.34
CA CYS A 20 -25.72 23.48 6.02
C CYS A 20 -25.29 24.90 5.64
N GLN A 21 -25.61 25.32 4.42
CA GLN A 21 -25.95 26.73 4.22
C GLN A 21 -27.27 26.92 4.95
N GLU A 22 -27.19 27.33 6.22
CA GLU A 22 -28.28 28.07 6.82
C GLU A 22 -28.43 29.32 5.95
N ASP A 23 -29.54 29.44 5.22
CA ASP A 23 -30.00 30.73 4.70
C ASP A 23 -30.40 31.60 5.92
N LYS A 24 -29.39 32.11 6.62
CA LYS A 24 -29.52 33.23 7.54
C LYS A 24 -29.05 34.49 6.86
N ASP A 25 -29.60 34.76 5.69
CA ASP A 25 -29.55 36.09 5.07
C ASP A 25 -30.98 36.51 4.71
N SER A 26 -31.85 36.64 5.74
CA SER A 26 -32.62 37.88 5.76
C SER A 26 -31.66 38.94 6.28
N LEU A 27 -30.93 39.55 5.35
CA LEU A 27 -30.17 40.76 5.62
C LEU A 27 -31.15 41.72 6.29
N ALA A 28 -30.88 42.13 7.54
CA ALA A 28 -31.63 43.21 8.15
C ALA A 28 -31.64 44.38 7.15
N ASP A 29 -32.75 45.14 7.05
CA ASP A 29 -32.90 46.32 6.16
C ASP A 29 -31.82 47.41 6.34
N ASN A 30 -30.84 47.19 7.22
CA ASN A 30 -29.66 48.01 7.48
C ASN A 30 -28.32 47.37 7.03
N TYR A 31 -28.30 46.26 6.29
CA TYR A 31 -27.03 45.66 5.84
C TYR A 31 -26.46 46.40 4.62
N ILE A 32 -25.30 47.04 4.81
CA ILE A 32 -24.68 47.97 3.85
C ILE A 32 -23.80 47.24 2.81
N TYR A 33 -23.57 45.93 2.96
CA TYR A 33 -22.63 45.18 2.10
C TYR A 33 -23.19 43.83 1.64
N PRO A 34 -22.82 43.35 0.44
CA PRO A 34 -22.99 41.95 0.09
C PRO A 34 -22.05 41.07 0.94
N PRO A 35 -22.52 39.92 1.45
CA PRO A 35 -21.71 39.00 2.24
C PRO A 35 -20.70 38.31 1.31
N ASN A 36 -19.53 38.94 1.11
CA ASN A 36 -18.28 38.40 0.55
C ASN A 36 -17.39 39.47 -0.14
N SER A 37 -17.73 40.77 -0.09
CA SER A 37 -16.95 41.79 -0.84
C SER A 37 -15.50 42.01 -0.39
N TYR A 38 -15.10 41.52 0.79
CA TYR A 38 -13.76 41.78 1.34
C TYR A 38 -12.72 40.67 1.11
N ASN A 39 -13.13 39.48 0.68
CA ASN A 39 -12.22 38.33 0.62
C ASN A 39 -11.64 38.04 -0.78
N ASN A 40 -12.03 38.78 -1.81
CA ASN A 40 -11.69 38.44 -3.21
C ASN A 40 -11.13 39.59 -4.07
N PHE A 41 -10.82 40.75 -3.50
CA PHE A 41 -10.13 41.81 -4.25
C PHE A 41 -8.65 41.79 -3.91
N ASP A 42 -7.84 41.18 -4.79
CA ASP A 42 -6.44 41.57 -4.90
C ASP A 42 -6.40 43.10 -5.15
N GLY A 43 -5.91 43.87 -4.17
CA GLY A 43 -5.38 45.20 -4.44
C GLY A 43 -6.13 46.43 -3.91
N LEU A 44 -7.09 46.32 -3.00
CA LEU A 44 -7.59 47.54 -2.32
C LEU A 44 -6.71 47.89 -1.12
N THR A 45 -6.14 49.09 -1.15
CA THR A 45 -5.45 49.67 0.00
C THR A 45 -6.45 49.90 1.14
N PRO A 46 -5.99 49.94 2.41
CA PRO A 46 -6.84 50.30 3.56
C PRO A 46 -7.59 51.62 3.34
N LYS A 47 -6.94 52.59 2.67
CA LYS A 47 -7.52 53.88 2.33
C LYS A 47 -8.64 53.76 1.29
N GLU A 48 -8.45 53.01 0.21
CA GLU A 48 -9.50 52.78 -0.79
C GLU A 48 -10.69 52.02 -0.17
N SER A 49 -10.41 51.06 0.71
CA SER A 49 -11.44 50.38 1.50
C SER A 49 -12.24 51.37 2.35
N TRP A 50 -11.58 52.33 3.00
CA TRP A 50 -12.25 53.37 3.76
C TRP A 50 -13.08 54.31 2.86
N ASP A 51 -12.55 54.71 1.71
CA ASP A 51 -13.24 55.64 0.81
C ASP A 51 -14.52 55.00 0.23
N ILE A 52 -14.48 53.70 -0.08
CA ILE A 52 -15.67 52.91 -0.43
C ILE A 52 -16.65 52.85 0.76
N HIS A 53 -16.14 52.56 1.95
CA HIS A 53 -16.92 52.44 3.18
C HIS A 53 -17.62 53.78 3.56
N LYS A 54 -16.93 54.89 3.35
CA LYS A 54 -17.45 56.25 3.54
C LYS A 54 -18.48 56.62 2.47
N ALA A 55 -18.22 56.30 1.21
CA ALA A 55 -19.17 56.56 0.12
C ALA A 55 -20.50 55.79 0.32
N ALA A 56 -20.43 54.55 0.79
CA ALA A 56 -21.61 53.75 1.14
C ALA A 56 -22.41 54.38 2.29
N TYR A 57 -21.72 54.82 3.36
CA TYR A 57 -22.37 55.51 4.48
C TYR A 57 -23.04 56.82 4.08
N ILE A 58 -22.40 57.63 3.22
CA ILE A 58 -23.00 58.85 2.67
C ILE A 58 -24.29 58.53 1.89
N LYS A 59 -24.30 57.48 1.07
CA LYS A 59 -25.51 57.04 0.36
C LYS A 59 -26.62 56.64 1.35
N GLN A 60 -26.27 55.95 2.43
CA GLN A 60 -27.22 55.54 3.46
C GLN A 60 -27.86 56.74 4.19
N LEU A 61 -27.05 57.74 4.57
CA LEU A 61 -27.55 58.96 5.21
C LEU A 61 -28.54 59.71 4.30
N LYS A 62 -28.24 59.79 3.00
CA LYS A 62 -29.13 60.39 2.00
C LYS A 62 -30.44 59.63 1.84
N ALA A 63 -30.38 58.30 1.79
CA ALA A 63 -31.57 57.44 1.69
C ALA A 63 -32.50 57.58 2.91
N LYS A 64 -31.92 57.82 4.11
CA LYS A 64 -32.68 58.07 5.35
C LYS A 64 -33.22 59.50 5.48
N GLY A 65 -33.01 60.36 4.47
CA GLY A 65 -33.49 61.75 4.48
C GLY A 65 -32.76 62.66 5.48
N VAL A 66 -31.63 62.24 6.04
CA VAL A 66 -30.87 63.03 7.03
C VAL A 66 -30.19 64.20 6.33
N THR A 67 -30.54 65.43 6.70
CA THR A 67 -30.02 66.66 6.07
C THR A 67 -29.51 67.68 7.10
N GLY A 68 -28.89 68.76 6.63
CA GLY A 68 -28.52 69.90 7.48
C GLY A 68 -27.48 69.60 8.57
N LYS A 69 -27.77 69.99 9.81
CA LYS A 69 -26.84 69.89 10.95
C LYS A 69 -26.62 68.43 11.39
N GLU A 70 -27.66 67.60 11.32
CA GLU A 70 -27.59 66.20 11.72
C GLU A 70 -26.70 65.39 10.77
N TYR A 71 -26.80 65.63 9.47
CA TYR A 71 -25.92 65.01 8.46
C TYR A 71 -24.44 65.28 8.77
N LYS A 72 -24.08 66.55 9.06
CA LYS A 72 -22.71 66.94 9.39
C LYS A 72 -22.22 66.29 10.69
N LYS A 73 -23.08 66.20 11.71
CA LYS A 73 -22.76 65.56 12.98
C LYS A 73 -22.48 64.07 12.79
N SER A 74 -23.35 63.36 12.08
CA SER A 74 -23.19 61.92 11.79
C SER A 74 -21.94 61.62 10.95
N LEU A 75 -21.64 62.44 9.94
CA LEU A 75 -20.45 62.26 9.12
C LEU A 75 -19.15 62.50 9.92
N ASN A 76 -19.12 63.52 10.77
CA ASN A 76 -17.96 63.78 11.64
C ASN A 76 -17.75 62.67 12.67
N GLU A 77 -18.83 62.12 13.24
CA GLU A 77 -18.73 61.00 14.17
C GLU A 77 -18.21 59.74 13.48
N TYR A 78 -18.62 59.50 12.24
CA TYR A 78 -18.14 58.39 11.43
C TYR A 78 -16.66 58.51 11.08
N GLU A 79 -16.19 59.72 10.72
CA GLU A 79 -14.77 59.97 10.45
C GLU A 79 -13.85 59.68 11.63
N LYS A 80 -14.34 59.80 12.87
CA LYS A 80 -13.55 59.41 14.06
C LYS A 80 -13.21 57.91 14.07
N GLN A 81 -14.03 57.07 13.43
CA GLN A 81 -13.81 55.61 13.36
C GLN A 81 -12.81 55.20 12.28
N LYS A 82 -12.31 56.15 11.48
CA LYS A 82 -11.40 55.89 10.36
C LYS A 82 -10.13 55.17 10.80
N ALA A 83 -9.50 55.63 11.89
CA ALA A 83 -8.25 55.04 12.38
C ALA A 83 -8.42 53.55 12.73
N ASP A 84 -9.44 53.24 13.53
CA ASP A 84 -9.74 51.86 13.93
C ASP A 84 -10.15 50.97 12.74
N PHE A 85 -10.80 51.53 11.72
CA PHE A 85 -11.10 50.81 10.49
C PHE A 85 -9.83 50.47 9.72
N LEU A 86 -8.94 51.45 9.49
CA LEU A 86 -7.70 51.24 8.75
C LEU A 86 -6.82 50.17 9.41
N THR A 87 -6.65 50.24 10.74
CA THR A 87 -5.86 49.24 11.49
C THR A 87 -6.44 47.83 11.35
N ARG A 88 -7.77 47.67 11.39
CA ARG A 88 -8.41 46.36 11.21
C ARG A 88 -8.19 45.79 9.82
N VAL A 89 -8.29 46.62 8.78
CA VAL A 89 -8.06 46.19 7.38
C VAL A 89 -6.59 45.82 7.16
N GLU A 90 -5.66 46.60 7.70
CA GLU A 90 -4.23 46.29 7.64
C GLU A 90 -3.90 44.94 8.28
N GLU A 91 -4.45 44.68 9.46
CA GLU A 91 -4.23 43.42 10.17
C GLU A 91 -4.84 42.22 9.42
N GLN A 92 -6.04 42.38 8.86
CA GLN A 92 -6.66 41.36 8.02
C GLN A 92 -5.81 41.05 6.78
N ASN A 93 -5.28 42.08 6.11
CA ASN A 93 -4.41 41.91 4.96
C ASN A 93 -3.12 41.16 5.32
N ARG A 94 -2.53 41.48 6.48
CA ARG A 94 -1.34 40.79 7.01
C ARG A 94 -1.60 39.30 7.26
N ILE A 95 -2.73 38.97 7.90
CA ILE A 95 -3.13 37.58 8.17
C ILE A 95 -3.38 36.83 6.86
N ALA A 96 -4.06 37.45 5.90
CA ALA A 96 -4.33 36.87 4.59
C ALA A 96 -3.03 36.59 3.81
N GLU A 97 -2.05 37.50 3.84
CA GLU A 97 -0.76 37.29 3.21
C GLU A 97 0.01 36.11 3.83
N VAL A 98 0.05 36.04 5.17
CA VAL A 98 0.67 34.90 5.88
C VAL A 98 -0.02 33.59 5.49
N GLN A 99 -1.35 33.59 5.38
CA GLN A 99 -2.10 32.40 4.98
C GLN A 99 -1.84 32.00 3.52
N ARG A 100 -1.70 32.97 2.60
CA ARG A 100 -1.32 32.72 1.20
C ARG A 100 0.04 32.04 1.12
N LYS A 101 1.05 32.57 1.83
CA LYS A 101 2.39 31.96 1.89
C LYS A 101 2.36 30.52 2.43
N LYS A 102 1.63 30.28 3.52
CA LYS A 102 1.43 28.92 4.06
C LYS A 102 0.77 27.98 3.05
N ASN A 103 -0.24 28.46 2.33
CA ASN A 103 -0.94 27.67 1.31
C ASN A 103 -0.02 27.35 0.12
N GLU A 104 0.82 28.30 -0.32
CA GLU A 104 1.81 28.11 -1.37
C GLU A 104 2.87 27.07 -0.97
N GLU A 105 3.41 27.15 0.24
CA GLU A 105 4.34 26.16 0.78
C GLU A 105 3.70 24.76 0.82
N GLN A 106 2.44 24.66 1.24
CA GLN A 106 1.73 23.39 1.27
C GLN A 106 1.50 22.83 -0.15
N ARG A 107 1.18 23.67 -1.13
CA ARG A 107 1.05 23.27 -2.54
C ARG A 107 2.38 22.74 -3.08
N ALA A 108 3.50 23.38 -2.74
CA ALA A 108 4.83 22.93 -3.14
C ALA A 108 5.16 21.55 -2.51
N LYS A 109 4.90 21.36 -1.21
CA LYS A 109 5.08 20.05 -0.54
C LYS A 109 4.22 18.96 -1.18
N ASN A 110 2.96 19.26 -1.49
CA ASN A 110 2.06 18.33 -2.15
C ASN A 110 2.53 17.94 -3.57
N LYS A 111 3.12 18.89 -4.33
CA LYS A 111 3.68 18.61 -5.65
C LYS A 111 4.84 17.61 -5.56
N ILE A 112 5.78 17.83 -4.64
CA ILE A 112 6.91 16.92 -4.40
C ILE A 112 6.40 15.52 -4.01
N GLN A 113 5.36 15.44 -3.17
CA GLN A 113 4.79 14.15 -2.78
C GLN A 113 4.14 13.42 -3.96
N ARG A 114 3.45 14.13 -4.86
CA ARG A 114 2.87 13.54 -6.07
C ARG A 114 3.94 12.94 -6.97
N GLU A 115 5.06 13.65 -7.19
CA GLU A 115 6.18 13.15 -7.98
C GLU A 115 6.83 11.90 -7.35
N LYS A 116 6.97 11.86 -6.01
CA LYS A 116 7.44 10.67 -5.30
C LYS A 116 6.49 9.48 -5.48
N ASN A 117 5.19 9.71 -5.36
CA ASN A 117 4.18 8.67 -5.53
C ASN A 117 4.15 8.13 -6.96
N GLU A 118 4.33 9.00 -7.96
CA GLU A 118 4.41 8.61 -9.37
C GLU A 118 5.61 7.70 -9.64
N LYS A 119 6.81 8.06 -9.15
CA LYS A 119 7.99 7.20 -9.24
C LYS A 119 7.77 5.83 -8.59
N GLN A 120 7.06 5.78 -7.46
CA GLN A 120 6.75 4.52 -6.80
C GLN A 120 5.77 3.67 -7.61
N ARG A 121 4.77 4.29 -8.25
CA ARG A 121 3.84 3.58 -9.14
C ARG A 121 4.56 2.93 -10.31
N THR A 122 5.48 3.65 -10.96
CA THR A 122 6.29 3.11 -12.06
C THR A 122 7.14 1.91 -11.61
N LYS A 123 7.77 1.98 -10.43
CA LYS A 123 8.53 0.84 -9.88
C LYS A 123 7.64 -0.38 -9.63
N ASN A 124 6.45 -0.16 -9.08
CA ASN A 124 5.50 -1.24 -8.82
C ASN A 124 5.00 -1.87 -10.12
N GLU A 125 4.79 -1.08 -11.17
CA GLU A 125 4.36 -1.60 -12.47
C GLU A 125 5.43 -2.48 -13.13
N ILE A 126 6.69 -2.03 -13.14
CA ILE A 126 7.82 -2.85 -13.61
C ILE A 126 7.91 -4.17 -12.84
N GLN A 127 7.67 -4.15 -11.53
CA GLN A 127 7.69 -5.37 -10.72
C GLN A 127 6.53 -6.31 -11.07
N ARG A 128 5.35 -5.78 -11.39
CA ARG A 128 4.20 -6.58 -11.84
C ARG A 128 4.49 -7.26 -13.17
N GLU A 129 5.03 -6.52 -14.15
CA GLU A 129 5.42 -7.08 -15.45
C GLU A 129 6.43 -8.22 -15.29
N LYS A 130 7.48 -8.02 -14.48
CA LYS A 130 8.46 -9.09 -14.15
C LYS A 130 7.79 -10.32 -13.54
N ASN A 131 6.89 -10.11 -12.59
CA ASN A 131 6.17 -11.21 -11.94
C ASN A 131 5.25 -11.95 -12.93
N GLU A 132 4.62 -11.23 -13.86
CA GLU A 132 3.78 -11.81 -14.91
C GLU A 132 4.60 -12.63 -15.90
N GLU A 133 5.78 -12.15 -16.31
CA GLU A 133 6.72 -12.93 -17.13
C GLU A 133 7.17 -14.21 -16.43
N ILE A 134 7.52 -14.13 -15.14
CA ILE A 134 7.86 -15.31 -14.34
C ILE A 134 6.69 -16.29 -14.31
N ARG A 135 5.46 -15.80 -14.10
CA ARG A 135 4.25 -16.63 -14.11
C ARG A 135 4.01 -17.30 -15.46
N LYS A 136 4.20 -16.59 -16.58
CA LYS A 136 4.08 -17.15 -17.93
C LYS A 136 5.15 -18.21 -18.19
N LYS A 137 6.40 -17.98 -17.77
CA LYS A 137 7.48 -18.98 -17.86
C LYS A 137 7.16 -20.22 -17.03
N TYR A 138 6.68 -20.03 -15.81
CA TYR A 138 6.27 -21.14 -14.93
C TYR A 138 5.10 -21.92 -15.54
N GLN A 139 4.07 -21.25 -16.04
CA GLN A 139 2.94 -21.91 -16.68
C GLN A 139 3.38 -22.72 -17.90
N LYS A 140 4.23 -22.13 -18.77
CA LYS A 140 4.81 -22.85 -19.91
C LYS A 140 5.61 -24.07 -19.46
N TRP A 141 6.32 -24.01 -18.34
CA TRP A 141 7.03 -25.16 -17.78
C TRP A 141 6.06 -26.24 -17.27
N ILE A 142 4.98 -25.85 -16.57
CA ILE A 142 3.92 -26.76 -16.14
C ILE A 142 3.27 -27.44 -17.36
N ASP A 143 2.92 -26.69 -18.40
CA ASP A 143 2.26 -27.23 -19.59
C ASP A 143 3.15 -28.21 -20.39
N ASN A 144 4.47 -28.12 -20.23
CA ASN A 144 5.43 -29.03 -20.86
C ASN A 144 5.92 -30.13 -19.93
N THR A 145 5.40 -30.24 -18.71
CA THR A 145 5.79 -31.29 -17.75
C THR A 145 4.58 -32.00 -17.16
N GLU A 146 4.72 -33.31 -16.96
CA GLU A 146 3.75 -34.13 -16.26
C GLU A 146 4.23 -34.34 -14.82
N GLU A 147 3.32 -34.17 -13.86
CA GLU A 147 3.61 -34.40 -12.44
C GLU A 147 3.52 -35.90 -12.14
N ILE A 148 4.65 -36.48 -11.74
CA ILE A 148 4.74 -37.90 -11.37
C ILE A 148 4.52 -38.07 -9.86
N LEU A 149 5.11 -37.16 -9.07
CA LEU A 149 5.04 -37.20 -7.62
C LEU A 149 4.97 -35.77 -7.08
N SER A 150 4.04 -35.53 -6.17
CA SER A 150 4.05 -34.37 -5.29
C SER A 150 3.64 -34.82 -3.91
N LYS A 151 4.55 -34.69 -2.96
CA LYS A 151 4.36 -35.23 -1.62
C LYS A 151 4.97 -34.33 -0.57
N ASN A 152 4.24 -34.20 0.53
CA ASN A 152 4.71 -33.52 1.74
C ASN A 152 4.75 -34.55 2.87
N ILE A 153 5.89 -34.64 3.55
CA ILE A 153 6.14 -35.62 4.61
C ILE A 153 6.55 -34.88 5.86
N ILE A 154 5.83 -35.13 6.94
CA ILE A 154 6.20 -34.65 8.27
C ILE A 154 7.16 -35.67 8.88
N ILE A 155 8.37 -35.23 9.20
CA ILE A 155 9.34 -36.01 9.95
C ILE A 155 9.06 -35.78 11.44
N SER A 156 8.85 -36.86 12.19
CA SER A 156 8.69 -36.80 13.64
C SER A 156 9.69 -37.73 14.31
N SER A 157 10.12 -37.37 15.51
CA SER A 157 11.16 -38.10 16.25
C SER A 157 10.73 -39.49 16.74
N GLN A 158 9.46 -39.85 16.54
CA GLN A 158 8.86 -41.10 17.02
C GLN A 158 8.71 -42.17 15.92
N ILE A 159 8.87 -41.81 14.64
CA ILE A 159 8.58 -42.71 13.53
C ILE A 159 9.82 -42.83 12.66
N ASP A 160 10.35 -44.06 12.54
CA ASP A 160 11.27 -44.42 11.48
C ASP A 160 10.50 -44.36 10.16
N ASN A 161 10.54 -43.21 9.48
CA ASN A 161 9.99 -43.01 8.14
C ASN A 161 10.85 -43.72 7.06
N SER A 162 11.27 -44.96 7.33
CA SER A 162 12.28 -45.70 6.56
C SER A 162 11.77 -46.28 5.25
N LYS A 163 10.44 -46.26 5.01
CA LYS A 163 9.87 -46.79 3.77
C LYS A 163 10.23 -45.87 2.60
N PRO A 164 10.94 -46.39 1.57
CA PRO A 164 11.23 -45.62 0.37
C PRO A 164 9.94 -45.16 -0.28
N ILE A 165 9.98 -43.96 -0.87
CA ILE A 165 8.90 -43.40 -1.65
C ILE A 165 9.20 -43.75 -3.10
N SER A 166 8.48 -44.72 -3.63
CA SER A 166 8.62 -45.13 -5.02
C SER A 166 7.80 -44.26 -5.95
N PHE A 167 8.30 -44.05 -7.16
CA PHE A 167 7.55 -43.47 -8.27
C PHE A 167 8.00 -44.11 -9.59
N THR A 168 7.09 -44.24 -10.56
CA THR A 168 7.39 -44.88 -11.86
C THR A 168 7.67 -43.83 -12.92
N VAL A 169 8.78 -44.01 -13.63
CA VAL A 169 9.13 -43.23 -14.82
C VAL A 169 8.83 -44.07 -16.06
N THR A 170 7.95 -43.59 -16.93
CA THR A 170 7.40 -44.37 -18.06
C THR A 170 8.12 -44.12 -19.38
N SER A 171 8.93 -43.06 -19.48
CA SER A 171 9.66 -42.71 -20.69
C SER A 171 11.07 -42.23 -20.35
N ASN A 172 11.98 -42.27 -21.32
CA ASN A 172 13.38 -41.84 -21.17
C ASN A 172 13.57 -40.31 -21.26
N LYS A 173 12.50 -39.54 -21.05
CA LYS A 173 12.50 -38.07 -21.17
C LYS A 173 13.13 -37.41 -19.94
N THR A 174 13.41 -36.12 -20.04
CA THR A 174 14.00 -35.35 -18.94
C THR A 174 13.16 -35.41 -17.67
N LEU A 175 13.80 -35.72 -16.54
CA LEU A 175 13.19 -35.78 -15.22
C LEU A 175 13.70 -34.62 -14.37
N TYR A 176 12.77 -33.91 -13.75
CA TYR A 176 13.01 -32.81 -12.83
C TYR A 176 12.64 -33.27 -11.43
N LEU A 177 13.61 -33.26 -10.53
CA LEU A 177 13.42 -33.58 -9.12
C LEU A 177 13.68 -32.33 -8.28
N GLY A 178 12.70 -31.93 -7.49
CA GLY A 178 12.82 -30.86 -6.52
C GLY A 178 12.48 -31.37 -5.13
N ILE A 179 13.39 -31.22 -4.18
CA ILE A 179 13.20 -31.57 -2.78
C ILE A 179 13.53 -30.33 -1.94
N ARG A 180 12.64 -30.01 -1.00
CA ARG A 180 12.80 -28.95 -0.01
C ARG A 180 12.57 -29.55 1.36
N ALA A 181 13.47 -29.29 2.29
CA ALA A 181 13.38 -29.86 3.62
C ALA A 181 13.66 -28.80 4.68
N HIS A 182 12.89 -28.84 5.76
CA HIS A 182 13.00 -27.97 6.92
C HIS A 182 13.07 -28.83 8.17
N VAL A 183 14.20 -28.84 8.85
CA VAL A 183 14.49 -29.67 10.01
C VAL A 183 14.65 -28.80 11.24
N LYS A 184 13.82 -29.00 12.25
CA LYS A 184 13.88 -28.29 13.54
C LYS A 184 14.96 -28.89 14.45
N SER A 185 15.08 -30.22 14.45
CA SER A 185 15.99 -30.97 15.32
C SER A 185 16.53 -32.21 14.63
N GLY A 186 17.63 -32.77 15.14
CA GLY A 186 18.22 -34.01 14.66
C GLY A 186 18.92 -33.91 13.29
N THR A 187 19.14 -35.06 12.67
CA THR A 187 19.79 -35.18 11.35
C THR A 187 18.86 -35.89 10.37
N THR A 188 18.66 -35.34 9.19
CA THR A 188 17.87 -35.91 8.10
C THR A 188 18.74 -36.05 6.85
N LEU A 189 18.72 -37.23 6.24
CA LEU A 189 19.37 -37.58 5.00
C LEU A 189 18.32 -38.01 3.98
N ILE A 190 18.34 -37.41 2.80
CA ILE A 190 17.43 -37.72 1.71
C ILE A 190 18.27 -38.20 0.53
N GLU A 191 18.02 -39.41 0.06
CA GLU A 191 18.75 -40.04 -1.03
C GLU A 191 17.80 -40.40 -2.16
N ILE A 192 18.27 -40.28 -3.40
CA ILE A 192 17.52 -40.61 -4.61
C ILE A 192 18.23 -41.76 -5.32
N PHE A 193 17.50 -42.81 -5.67
CA PHE A 193 18.01 -43.98 -6.37
C PHE A 193 17.29 -44.20 -7.70
N ASN A 194 18.06 -44.57 -8.72
CA ASN A 194 17.53 -44.96 -10.02
C ASN A 194 17.02 -46.43 -10.02
N PRO A 195 16.39 -46.92 -11.11
CA PRO A 195 15.83 -48.27 -11.17
C PRO A 195 16.86 -49.39 -11.05
N LYS A 196 18.14 -49.11 -11.31
CA LYS A 196 19.25 -50.06 -11.10
C LYS A 196 19.75 -50.06 -9.65
N GLY A 197 19.20 -49.21 -8.79
CA GLY A 197 19.63 -49.06 -7.39
C GLY A 197 20.85 -48.16 -7.20
N ASN A 198 21.31 -47.45 -8.25
CA ASN A 198 22.44 -46.52 -8.11
C ASN A 198 21.95 -45.19 -7.51
N LYS A 199 22.75 -44.62 -6.60
CA LYS A 199 22.45 -43.32 -5.99
C LYS A 199 22.70 -42.19 -6.98
N GLU A 200 21.67 -41.38 -7.20
CA GLU A 200 21.68 -40.24 -8.11
C GLU A 200 21.79 -38.90 -7.38
N GLY A 201 21.39 -38.82 -6.12
CA GLY A 201 21.41 -37.54 -5.41
C GLY A 201 21.28 -37.72 -3.91
N GLU A 202 21.72 -36.70 -3.18
CA GLU A 202 21.72 -36.67 -1.73
C GLU A 202 21.50 -35.25 -1.21
N LEU A 203 20.70 -35.11 -0.16
CA LEU A 203 20.57 -33.91 0.66
C LEU A 203 20.68 -34.30 2.14
N SER A 204 21.69 -33.76 2.82
CA SER A 204 21.91 -33.99 4.26
C SER A 204 21.69 -32.68 5.02
N LEU A 205 20.83 -32.73 6.04
CA LEU A 205 20.50 -31.60 6.91
C LEU A 205 20.71 -31.99 8.36
N LYS A 206 21.44 -31.16 9.09
CA LYS A 206 21.70 -31.35 10.51
C LYS A 206 21.35 -30.06 11.26
N SER A 207 20.42 -30.16 12.20
CA SER A 207 20.12 -29.07 13.12
C SER A 207 21.23 -28.91 14.16
N GLN A 208 21.77 -27.70 14.28
CA GLN A 208 22.75 -27.32 15.27
C GLN A 208 22.04 -26.68 16.47
N LEU A 209 21.34 -27.47 17.27
CA LEU A 209 20.79 -26.96 18.54
C LEU A 209 21.92 -26.72 19.55
N GLY A 210 22.39 -25.48 19.64
CA GLY A 210 23.18 -24.98 20.76
C GLY A 210 22.27 -24.85 22.00
N SER A 211 22.73 -25.31 23.15
CA SER A 211 21.93 -25.54 24.37
C SER A 211 21.22 -24.31 24.99
N ASN A 212 21.40 -23.10 24.45
CA ASN A 212 21.09 -21.86 25.20
C ASN A 212 20.14 -20.86 24.53
N ASN A 213 19.63 -21.08 23.31
CA ASN A 213 18.77 -20.09 22.65
C ASN A 213 17.30 -20.53 22.57
N ARG A 214 16.40 -19.64 23.01
CA ARG A 214 14.93 -19.80 23.03
C ARG A 214 14.27 -19.62 21.66
N GLU A 215 15.04 -19.43 20.60
CA GLU A 215 14.52 -19.32 19.23
C GLU A 215 14.56 -20.68 18.54
N SER A 216 13.44 -21.06 17.92
CA SER A 216 13.38 -22.27 17.10
C SER A 216 14.21 -22.07 15.84
N GLU A 217 15.48 -22.47 15.87
CA GLU A 217 16.34 -22.47 14.70
C GLU A 217 15.96 -23.65 13.79
N TYR A 218 15.73 -23.36 12.51
CA TYR A 218 15.40 -24.36 11.50
C TYR A 218 16.57 -24.48 10.53
N THR A 219 17.06 -25.69 10.31
CA THR A 219 17.95 -25.96 9.19
C THR A 219 17.10 -26.26 7.96
N SER A 220 17.23 -25.41 6.95
CA SER A 220 16.49 -25.54 5.69
C SER A 220 17.44 -25.88 4.56
N GLY A 221 17.01 -26.73 3.65
CA GLY A 221 17.79 -27.13 2.48
C GLY A 221 16.94 -27.42 1.26
N ALA A 222 17.57 -27.29 0.12
CA ALA A 222 16.98 -27.51 -1.18
C ALA A 222 17.88 -28.38 -2.03
N PHE A 223 17.29 -29.33 -2.74
CA PHE A 223 17.94 -30.14 -3.77
C PHE A 223 17.10 -30.06 -5.04
N ASP A 224 17.70 -29.58 -6.12
CA ASP A 224 17.09 -29.57 -7.45
C ASP A 224 18.03 -30.32 -8.40
N LYS A 225 17.52 -31.36 -9.07
CA LYS A 225 18.28 -32.12 -10.07
C LYS A 225 17.46 -32.28 -11.34
N THR A 226 18.14 -32.05 -12.46
CA THR A 226 17.62 -32.34 -13.80
C THR A 226 18.41 -33.52 -14.37
N ILE A 227 17.71 -34.55 -14.84
CA ILE A 227 18.30 -35.74 -15.46
C ILE A 227 17.81 -35.78 -16.90
N SER A 228 18.67 -35.42 -17.85
CA SER A 228 18.29 -35.24 -19.27
C SER A 228 17.81 -36.53 -19.93
N THR A 229 18.47 -37.65 -19.65
CA THR A 229 18.14 -38.99 -20.16
C THR A 229 17.86 -39.93 -19.00
N THR A 230 16.59 -40.24 -18.77
CA THR A 230 16.19 -41.04 -17.60
C THR A 230 16.05 -42.52 -17.91
N GLU A 231 16.37 -43.34 -16.92
CA GLU A 231 16.08 -44.77 -16.96
C GLU A 231 14.60 -45.00 -16.67
N VAL A 232 13.94 -45.74 -17.57
CA VAL A 232 12.55 -46.17 -17.40
C VAL A 232 12.50 -47.24 -16.30
N GLY A 233 11.56 -47.10 -15.37
CA GLY A 233 11.40 -48.04 -14.25
C GLY A 233 10.96 -47.37 -12.95
N GLU A 234 11.06 -48.12 -11.87
CA GLU A 234 10.73 -47.66 -10.52
C GLU A 234 11.93 -46.93 -9.90
N TRP A 235 11.75 -45.65 -9.61
CA TRP A 235 12.71 -44.82 -8.88
C TRP A 235 12.31 -44.72 -7.41
N GLN A 236 13.28 -44.46 -6.54
CA GLN A 236 13.05 -44.43 -5.10
C GLN A 236 13.67 -43.20 -4.44
N ILE A 237 12.93 -42.56 -3.53
CA ILE A 237 13.43 -41.54 -2.61
C ILE A 237 13.42 -42.12 -1.21
N LYS A 238 14.60 -42.22 -0.60
CA LYS A 238 14.77 -42.70 0.77
C LYS A 238 15.00 -41.52 1.71
N ILE A 239 14.20 -41.43 2.77
CA ILE A 239 14.39 -40.44 3.83
C ILE A 239 14.82 -41.18 5.08
N SER A 240 16.03 -40.88 5.55
CA SER A 240 16.58 -41.40 6.80
C SER A 240 16.66 -40.27 7.81
N SER A 241 16.01 -40.41 8.96
CA SER A 241 15.97 -39.38 9.99
C SER A 241 16.41 -39.92 11.34
N GLN A 242 17.27 -39.20 12.04
CA GLN A 242 17.75 -39.57 13.37
C GLN A 242 17.34 -38.51 14.38
N LYS A 243 16.35 -38.86 15.22
CA LYS A 243 15.76 -37.97 16.25
C LYS A 243 15.32 -36.62 15.65
N SER A 244 14.81 -36.65 14.42
CA SER A 244 14.46 -35.43 13.70
C SER A 244 13.01 -35.06 13.83
N ASN A 245 12.76 -33.75 13.82
CA ASN A 245 11.43 -33.17 13.63
C ASN A 245 11.50 -32.17 12.49
N GLY A 246 10.59 -32.24 11.54
CA GLY A 246 10.68 -31.42 10.34
C GLY A 246 9.62 -31.71 9.28
N ASN A 247 9.83 -31.15 8.10
CA ASN A 247 9.00 -31.34 6.93
C ASN A 247 9.90 -31.53 5.70
N VAL A 248 9.54 -32.47 4.83
CA VAL A 248 10.11 -32.64 3.50
C VAL A 248 8.99 -32.52 2.47
N ALA A 249 9.10 -31.54 1.58
CA ALA A 249 8.29 -31.42 0.38
C ALA A 249 9.11 -31.89 -0.82
N MET A 250 8.52 -32.72 -1.66
CA MET A 250 9.14 -33.20 -2.89
C MET A 250 8.18 -33.07 -4.07
N SER A 251 8.74 -32.75 -5.22
CA SER A 251 8.07 -32.76 -6.51
C SER A 251 8.95 -33.45 -7.53
N VAL A 252 8.38 -34.37 -8.28
CA VAL A 252 9.00 -35.03 -9.41
C VAL A 252 8.11 -34.82 -10.63
N ARG A 253 8.71 -34.31 -11.70
CA ARG A 253 8.05 -34.03 -12.96
C ARG A 253 8.86 -34.56 -14.12
N GLN A 254 8.20 -35.03 -15.17
CA GLN A 254 8.85 -35.48 -16.39
C GLN A 254 8.43 -34.59 -17.57
N SER A 255 9.35 -34.27 -18.47
CA SER A 255 9.04 -33.52 -19.69
C SER A 255 8.06 -34.30 -20.56
N ILE A 256 7.02 -33.63 -21.07
CA ILE A 256 6.06 -34.19 -22.02
C ILE A 256 6.62 -34.13 -23.44
N LYS A 257 7.32 -33.05 -23.78
CA LYS A 257 7.95 -32.90 -25.10
C LYS A 257 9.34 -33.51 -25.09
N SER A 258 9.66 -34.22 -26.17
CA SER A 258 11.06 -34.52 -26.48
C SER A 258 11.78 -33.19 -26.56
N VAL A 259 12.78 -32.97 -25.69
CA VAL A 259 13.74 -31.88 -25.89
C VAL A 259 14.59 -32.32 -27.09
N MET A 260 14.03 -32.19 -28.29
CA MET A 260 14.81 -32.21 -29.51
C MET A 260 15.70 -30.97 -29.42
N ASN A 261 17.01 -31.23 -29.38
CA ASN A 261 18.08 -30.24 -29.43
C ASN A 261 17.70 -29.03 -30.30
N GLU A 262 17.63 -27.84 -29.69
CA GLU A 262 17.99 -26.58 -30.37
C GLU A 262 19.48 -26.32 -30.13
#